data_AF-A0A141BSD5-F1
#
_entry.id   AF-A0A141BSD5-F1
#
_cell.length_a   1.000
_cell.length_b   1.000
_cell.length_c   1.000
_cell.angle_alpha   90.00
_cell.angle_beta   90.00
_cell.angle_gamma   90.00
#
_symmetry.space_group_name_H-M   'P 1'
#
loop_
_entity.id
_entity.type
_entity.pdbx_description
1 polymer ?
#
loop_
_entity_poly.entity_id
_entity_poly.type
_entity_poly.pdbx_seq_one_letter_code
_entity_poly.pdbx_strand_id
1 'polypeptide(L)'
;MVLEISSTLVKELREQTGAGMMNCKKALQETNGNFEEAVRNLRKKGLASADKKIDRHASEGLVTSYIHTGGKIGVLVEVNCETDFVARREEFQELVKNIAMQIAASPEVLYIKMDDVPKDIFQSEKEMELNKNDLDNKPEEIKNKIILGRVEKTLKKLSLIDQPFIRDPNITVEELVKEKISLFGENIKIKRFTRYILGT
;
A
#
# COMPACT_ATOMS: atom_id res chain seq x y z
N MET A 1 -4.39 -35.79 18.74
CA MET A 1 -2.93 -35.73 18.52
C MET A 1 -2.59 -34.29 18.16
N VAL A 2 -1.67 -33.65 18.88
CA VAL A 2 -1.16 -32.32 18.50
C VAL A 2 -0.20 -32.55 17.33
N LEU A 3 -0.48 -31.94 16.18
CA LEU A 3 0.42 -32.01 15.03
C LEU A 3 1.78 -31.42 15.44
N GLU A 4 2.85 -32.21 15.33
CA GLU A 4 4.20 -31.78 15.69
C GLU A 4 4.79 -30.98 14.54
N ILE A 5 4.87 -29.65 14.72
CA ILE A 5 5.41 -28.74 13.70
C ILE A 5 6.93 -28.66 13.84
N SER A 6 7.64 -28.98 12.75
CA SER A 6 9.10 -28.82 12.66
C SER A 6 9.54 -27.38 12.94
N SER A 7 10.56 -27.21 13.78
CA SER A 7 11.16 -25.90 14.08
C SER A 7 11.73 -25.22 12.83
N THR A 8 12.23 -26.00 11.87
CA THR A 8 12.70 -25.49 10.58
C THR A 8 11.56 -24.84 9.79
N LEU A 9 10.40 -25.49 9.74
CA LEU A 9 9.23 -24.97 9.03
C LEU A 9 8.69 -23.68 9.67
N VAL A 10 8.72 -23.60 11.01
CA VAL A 10 8.37 -22.37 11.74
C VAL A 10 9.36 -21.25 11.41
N LYS A 11 10.66 -21.56 11.33
CA LYS A 11 11.70 -20.59 10.98
C LYS A 11 11.53 -20.06 9.56
N GLU A 12 11.32 -20.93 8.58
CA GLU A 12 11.06 -20.55 7.18
C GLU A 12 9.82 -19.67 7.06
N LEU A 13 8.73 -20.05 7.74
CA LEU A 13 7.49 -19.26 7.74
C LEU A 13 7.71 -17.87 8.35
N ARG A 14 8.52 -17.78 9.42
CA ARG A 14 8.89 -16.51 10.03
C ARG A 14 9.75 -15.66 9.09
N GLU A 15 10.71 -16.25 8.41
CA GLU A 15 11.57 -15.54 7.46
C GLU A 15 10.76 -14.98 6.29
N GLN A 16 9.76 -15.72 5.80
CA GLN A 16 8.89 -15.25 4.72
C GLN A 16 7.85 -14.22 5.14
N THR A 17 7.27 -14.35 6.35
CA THR A 17 6.13 -13.51 6.79
C THR A 17 6.50 -12.40 7.76
N GLY A 18 7.67 -12.48 8.40
CA GLY A 18 8.06 -11.57 9.48
C GLY A 18 7.34 -11.76 10.81
N ALA A 19 6.36 -12.68 10.87
CA ALA A 19 5.55 -12.86 12.06
C ALA A 19 6.37 -13.43 13.23
N GLY A 20 5.94 -13.13 14.46
CA GLY A 20 6.58 -13.67 15.66
C GLY A 20 6.57 -15.21 15.67
N MET A 21 7.63 -15.82 16.21
CA MET A 21 7.86 -17.28 16.19
C MET A 21 6.63 -18.10 16.64
N MET A 22 5.97 -17.66 17.72
CA MET A 22 4.77 -18.33 18.24
C MET A 22 3.56 -18.18 17.33
N ASN A 23 3.44 -17.06 16.61
CA ASN A 23 2.37 -16.87 15.63
C ASN A 23 2.58 -17.77 14.41
N CYS A 24 3.83 -17.93 13.95
CA CYS A 24 4.18 -18.88 12.89
C CYS A 24 3.85 -20.32 13.28
N LYS A 25 4.25 -20.74 14.49
CA LYS A 25 3.93 -22.08 14.99
C LYS A 25 2.43 -22.32 15.09
N LYS A 26 1.67 -21.36 15.64
CA LYS A 26 0.20 -21.45 15.72
C LYS A 26 -0.45 -21.49 14.35
N ALA A 27 0.00 -20.67 13.40
CA ALA A 27 -0.53 -20.67 12.05
C ALA A 27 -0.35 -22.04 11.37
N LEU A 28 0.82 -22.65 11.51
CA LEU A 28 1.08 -24.00 10.98
C LEU A 28 0.24 -25.07 11.69
N GLN A 29 -0.03 -24.92 12.99
CA GLN A 29 -0.93 -25.83 13.71
C GLN A 29 -2.39 -25.68 13.25
N GLU A 30 -2.87 -24.45 13.06
CA GLU A 30 -4.22 -24.12 12.59
C GLU A 30 -4.47 -24.63 11.16
N THR A 31 -3.44 -24.68 10.31
CA THR A 31 -3.52 -25.14 8.92
C THR A 31 -3.06 -26.59 8.74
N ASN A 32 -2.91 -27.36 9.82
CA ASN A 32 -2.44 -28.74 9.79
C ASN A 32 -1.11 -28.94 9.01
N GLY A 33 -0.19 -27.97 9.12
CA GLY A 33 1.11 -27.99 8.45
C GLY A 33 1.09 -27.47 7.01
N ASN A 34 -0.06 -27.04 6.49
CA ASN A 34 -0.13 -26.42 5.16
C ASN A 34 0.56 -25.06 5.17
N PHE A 35 1.73 -24.99 4.53
CA PHE A 35 2.60 -23.82 4.53
C PHE A 35 1.99 -22.64 3.77
N GLU A 36 1.47 -22.85 2.55
CA GLU A 36 0.87 -21.77 1.75
C GLU A 36 -0.35 -21.17 2.44
N GLU A 37 -1.17 -22.01 3.06
CA GLU A 37 -2.32 -21.54 3.82
C GLU A 37 -1.90 -20.78 5.07
N ALA A 38 -0.84 -21.22 5.76
CA ALA A 38 -0.28 -20.51 6.91
C ALA A 38 0.26 -19.13 6.52
N VAL A 39 0.96 -19.03 5.38
CA VAL A 39 1.42 -17.76 4.81
C VAL A 39 0.24 -16.82 4.56
N ARG A 40 -0.81 -17.30 3.88
CA ARG A 40 -2.01 -16.47 3.60
C ARG A 40 -2.69 -16.01 4.88
N ASN A 41 -2.84 -16.88 5.86
CA ASN A 41 -3.48 -16.55 7.14
C ASN A 41 -2.66 -15.54 7.95
N LEU A 42 -1.33 -15.69 7.98
CA LEU A 42 -0.44 -14.73 8.64
C LEU A 42 -0.42 -13.39 7.93
N ARG A 43 -0.43 -13.36 6.58
CA ARG A 43 -0.52 -12.12 5.80
C ARG A 43 -1.80 -11.36 6.17
N LYS A 44 -2.96 -12.02 6.14
CA LYS A 44 -4.25 -11.42 6.54
C LYS A 44 -4.24 -10.89 7.98
N LYS A 45 -3.73 -11.69 8.94
CA LYS A 45 -3.60 -11.27 10.35
C LYS A 45 -2.61 -10.10 10.48
N GLY A 46 -1.53 -10.10 9.70
CA GLY A 46 -0.50 -9.07 9.65
C GLY A 46 -1.07 -7.73 9.19
N LEU A 47 -1.80 -7.72 8.08
CA LEU A 47 -2.49 -6.54 7.55
C LEU A 47 -3.42 -5.91 8.61
N ALA A 48 -4.27 -6.71 9.26
CA ALA A 48 -5.15 -6.22 10.33
C ALA A 48 -4.38 -5.69 11.56
N SER A 49 -3.18 -6.21 11.82
CA SER A 49 -2.32 -5.73 12.90
C SER A 49 -1.53 -4.46 12.54
N ALA A 50 -1.38 -4.19 11.24
CA ALA A 50 -0.70 -3.01 10.73
C ALA A 50 -1.55 -1.77 10.96
N ASP A 51 -2.87 -1.88 10.77
CA ASP A 51 -3.83 -0.79 11.01
C ASP A 51 -3.72 -0.20 12.42
N LYS A 52 -3.46 -1.06 13.42
CA LYS A 52 -3.28 -0.66 14.82
C LYS A 52 -2.01 0.15 15.09
N LYS A 53 -1.09 0.23 14.13
CA LYS A 53 0.19 0.95 14.24
C LYS A 53 0.20 2.25 13.45
N ILE A 54 -0.75 2.46 12.54
CA ILE A 54 -0.76 3.61 11.62
C ILE A 54 -0.77 4.95 12.38
N ASP A 55 -1.37 5.01 13.57
CA ASP A 55 -1.43 6.25 14.37
C ASP A 55 -0.14 6.53 15.16
N ARG A 56 0.80 5.59 15.24
CA ARG A 56 2.06 5.82 15.95
C ARG A 56 2.88 6.89 15.26
N HIS A 57 3.66 7.62 16.06
CA HIS A 57 4.56 8.64 15.54
C HIS A 57 5.71 7.98 14.77
N ALA A 58 6.00 8.47 13.57
CA ALA A 58 7.07 7.99 12.69
C ALA A 58 7.80 9.21 12.11
N SER A 59 9.04 9.44 12.55
CA SER A 59 9.86 10.59 12.15
C SER A 59 11.24 10.22 11.62
N GLU A 60 11.68 8.99 11.85
CA GLU A 60 12.87 8.43 11.21
C GLU A 60 12.51 7.92 9.81
N GLY A 61 13.49 7.50 9.00
CA GLY A 61 13.23 6.91 7.69
C GLY A 61 14.22 7.36 6.62
N LEU A 62 13.77 7.41 5.37
CA LEU A 62 14.61 7.74 4.23
C LEU A 62 13.93 8.70 3.26
N VAL A 63 14.74 9.58 2.69
CA VAL A 63 14.42 10.30 1.45
C VAL A 63 15.20 9.62 0.32
N THR A 64 14.52 9.25 -0.75
CA THR A 64 15.15 8.60 -1.92
C THR A 64 14.69 9.26 -3.20
N SER A 65 15.59 9.33 -4.17
CA SER A 65 15.28 9.74 -5.53
C SER A 65 15.25 8.55 -6.48
N TYR A 66 14.37 8.59 -7.48
CA TYR A 66 14.40 7.68 -8.62
C TYR A 66 14.42 8.48 -9.92
N ILE A 67 15.39 8.19 -10.77
CA ILE A 67 15.51 8.77 -12.11
C ILE A 67 15.24 7.67 -13.11
N HIS A 68 14.18 7.83 -13.90
CA HIS A 68 13.83 6.85 -14.91
C HIS A 68 14.84 6.86 -16.06
N THR A 69 14.93 5.75 -16.80
CA THR A 69 15.87 5.61 -17.92
C THR A 69 15.71 6.75 -18.92
N GLY A 70 16.85 7.31 -19.35
CA GLY A 70 16.89 8.48 -20.22
C GLY A 70 16.66 9.83 -19.52
N GLY A 71 16.49 9.87 -18.19
CA GLY A 71 16.51 11.12 -17.40
C GLY A 71 15.30 12.04 -17.59
N LYS A 72 14.22 11.56 -18.23
CA LYS A 72 13.02 12.37 -18.53
C LYS A 72 12.01 12.42 -17.39
N ILE A 73 12.10 11.51 -16.42
CA ILE A 73 11.22 11.45 -15.25
C ILE A 73 12.10 11.35 -14.01
N GLY A 74 11.87 12.21 -13.03
CA GLY A 74 12.54 12.20 -11.75
C GLY A 74 11.53 12.22 -10.61
N VAL A 75 11.77 11.42 -9.58
CA VAL A 75 10.94 11.34 -8.38
C VAL A 75 11.81 11.58 -7.16
N LEU A 76 11.28 12.29 -6.18
CA LEU A 76 11.82 12.35 -4.82
C LEU A 76 10.70 11.96 -3.85
N VAL A 77 10.96 11.02 -2.94
CA VAL A 77 9.97 10.53 -1.97
C VAL A 77 10.59 10.45 -0.58
N GLU A 78 9.80 10.83 0.43
CA GLU A 78 10.10 10.64 1.84
C GLU A 78 9.19 9.56 2.42
N VAL A 79 9.79 8.52 3.00
CA VAL A 79 9.08 7.45 3.71
C VAL A 79 9.63 7.36 5.12
N ASN A 80 8.75 7.51 6.11
CA ASN A 80 9.10 7.46 7.52
C ASN A 80 8.86 6.08 8.13
N CYS A 81 9.64 5.74 9.15
CA CYS A 81 9.45 4.66 10.12
C CYS A 81 9.62 5.18 11.56
N GLU A 82 9.50 4.32 12.57
CA GLU A 82 9.61 4.74 13.97
C GLU A 82 11.08 4.91 14.38
N THR A 83 11.98 4.02 13.95
CA THR A 83 13.39 4.02 14.35
C THR A 83 14.39 4.05 13.19
N ASP A 84 15.60 4.56 13.44
CA ASP A 84 16.69 4.57 12.47
C ASP A 84 17.24 3.16 12.18
N PHE A 85 17.08 2.23 13.12
CA PHE A 85 17.41 0.81 12.92
C PHE A 85 16.61 0.20 11.78
N VAL A 86 15.29 0.44 11.72
CA VAL A 86 14.46 -0.02 10.59
C VAL A 86 14.84 0.69 9.31
N ALA A 87 15.10 2.00 9.36
CA ALA A 87 15.50 2.78 8.18
C ALA A 87 16.75 2.21 7.47
N ARG A 88 17.69 1.64 8.23
CA ARG A 88 18.94 1.06 7.71
C ARG A 88 18.79 -0.34 7.12
N ARG A 89 17.66 -1.03 7.35
CA ARG A 89 17.45 -2.39 6.82
C ARG A 89 17.31 -2.39 5.30
N GLU A 90 17.86 -3.41 4.65
CA GLU A 90 17.78 -3.56 3.19
C GLU A 90 16.32 -3.65 2.71
N GLU A 91 15.45 -4.32 3.46
CA GLU A 91 14.04 -4.49 3.09
C GLU A 91 13.25 -3.18 3.18
N PHE A 92 13.65 -2.26 4.07
CA PHE A 92 13.07 -0.92 4.14
C PHE A 92 13.60 -0.06 2.99
N GLN A 93 14.91 -0.07 2.73
CA GLN A 93 15.50 0.64 1.58
C GLN A 93 14.90 0.19 0.25
N GLU A 94 14.63 -1.11 0.10
CA GLU A 94 13.95 -1.65 -1.08
C GLU A 94 12.51 -1.15 -1.18
N LEU A 95 11.75 -1.12 -0.08
CA LEU A 95 10.40 -0.55 -0.05
C LEU A 95 10.40 0.90 -0.57
N VAL A 96 11.29 1.76 -0.06
CA VAL A 96 11.36 3.17 -0.46
C VAL A 96 11.71 3.32 -1.95
N LYS A 97 12.65 2.52 -2.46
CA LYS A 97 12.99 2.48 -3.90
C LYS A 97 11.81 2.04 -4.76
N ASN A 98 11.08 1.01 -4.32
CA ASN A 98 9.90 0.50 -5.02
C ASN A 98 8.78 1.54 -5.06
N ILE A 99 8.55 2.28 -3.98
CA ILE A 99 7.59 3.38 -3.94
C ILE A 99 8.01 4.51 -4.90
N ALA A 100 9.29 4.88 -4.93
CA ALA A 100 9.78 5.91 -5.85
C ALA A 100 9.56 5.51 -7.33
N MET A 101 9.82 4.24 -7.66
CA MET A 101 9.58 3.68 -8.99
C MET A 101 8.08 3.57 -9.32
N GLN A 102 7.24 3.22 -8.36
CA GLN A 102 5.77 3.24 -8.49
C GLN A 102 5.30 4.63 -8.90
N ILE A 103 5.71 5.67 -8.15
CA ILE A 103 5.33 7.06 -8.44
C ILE A 103 5.78 7.46 -9.85
N ALA A 104 6.98 7.05 -10.27
CA ALA A 104 7.47 7.35 -11.62
C ALA A 104 6.57 6.74 -12.71
N ALA A 105 6.09 5.52 -12.49
CA ALA A 105 5.23 4.75 -13.39
C ALA A 105 3.74 5.12 -13.33
N SER A 106 3.30 5.91 -12.34
CA SER A 106 1.91 6.31 -12.14
C SER A 106 1.71 7.81 -12.44
N PRO A 107 1.51 8.22 -13.71
CA PRO A 107 1.42 9.64 -14.08
C PRO A 107 0.19 10.36 -13.54
N GLU A 108 -0.90 9.64 -13.25
CA GLU A 108 -2.14 10.21 -12.70
C GLU A 108 -2.04 10.45 -11.18
N VAL A 109 -1.07 9.86 -10.49
CA VAL A 109 -0.94 9.97 -9.03
C VAL A 109 -0.41 11.34 -8.63
N LEU A 110 -1.20 12.05 -7.82
CA LEU A 110 -0.92 13.39 -7.32
C LEU A 110 -0.92 13.45 -5.77
N TYR A 111 -1.58 12.50 -5.13
CA TYR A 111 -1.81 12.47 -3.67
C TYR A 111 -1.37 11.13 -3.08
N ILE A 112 -1.09 11.10 -1.77
CA ILE A 112 -0.73 9.85 -1.11
C ILE A 112 -1.96 8.97 -0.93
N LYS A 113 -3.05 9.55 -0.41
CA LYS A 113 -4.34 8.89 -0.20
C LYS A 113 -5.51 9.74 -0.70
N MET A 114 -6.68 9.12 -0.91
CA MET A 114 -7.88 9.85 -1.37
C MET A 114 -8.29 11.00 -0.44
N ASP A 115 -8.09 10.86 0.88
CA ASP A 115 -8.42 11.92 1.85
C ASP A 115 -7.61 13.20 1.64
N ASP A 116 -6.44 13.09 1.00
CA ASP A 116 -5.58 14.23 0.70
C ASP A 116 -6.05 14.99 -0.55
N VAL A 117 -7.02 14.43 -1.30
CA VAL A 117 -7.59 15.08 -2.49
C VAL A 117 -8.44 16.28 -2.06
N PRO A 118 -8.16 17.49 -2.58
CA PRO A 118 -8.96 18.68 -2.36
C PRO A 118 -10.46 18.50 -2.70
N LYS A 119 -11.33 19.09 -1.88
CA LYS A 119 -12.79 18.95 -2.02
C LYS A 119 -13.33 19.54 -3.34
N ASP A 120 -12.68 20.56 -3.86
CA ASP A 120 -12.98 21.19 -5.14
C ASP A 120 -12.76 20.24 -6.32
N ILE A 121 -11.73 19.40 -6.29
CA ILE A 121 -11.51 18.35 -7.31
C ILE A 121 -12.64 17.31 -7.24
N PHE A 122 -13.03 16.89 -6.03
CA PHE A 122 -14.16 15.97 -5.85
C PHE A 122 -15.46 16.57 -6.40
N GLN A 123 -15.74 17.84 -6.09
CA GLN A 123 -16.94 18.54 -6.57
C GLN A 123 -16.94 18.67 -8.09
N SER A 124 -15.81 19.08 -8.67
CA SER A 124 -15.65 19.21 -10.12
C SER A 124 -15.89 17.88 -10.83
N GLU A 125 -15.32 16.78 -10.33
CA GLU A 125 -15.54 15.44 -10.89
C GLU A 125 -17.00 15.00 -10.78
N LYS A 126 -17.65 15.29 -9.65
CA LYS A 126 -19.07 14.99 -9.43
C LYS A 126 -19.97 15.76 -10.39
N GLU A 127 -19.70 17.04 -10.62
CA GLU A 127 -20.43 17.87 -11.59
C GLU A 127 -20.23 17.38 -13.02
N MET A 128 -19.01 17.00 -13.39
CA MET A 128 -18.72 16.42 -14.71
C MET A 128 -19.50 15.11 -14.94
N GLU A 129 -19.63 14.26 -13.93
CA GLU A 129 -20.44 13.03 -14.01
C GLU A 129 -21.95 13.31 -14.04
N LEU A 130 -22.44 14.33 -13.31
CA LEU A 130 -23.85 14.74 -13.33
C LEU A 130 -24.29 15.27 -14.69
N ASN A 131 -23.40 15.97 -15.39
CA ASN A 131 -23.64 16.54 -16.73
C ASN A 131 -23.64 15.48 -17.84
N LYS A 132 -23.35 14.21 -17.53
CA LYS A 132 -23.47 13.11 -18.49
C LYS A 132 -24.92 12.64 -18.55
N ASN A 133 -25.49 12.64 -19.75
CA ASN A 133 -26.88 12.23 -20.00
C ASN A 133 -27.04 10.70 -20.09
N ASP A 134 -26.03 9.91 -19.72
CA ASP A 134 -26.04 8.45 -19.85
C ASP A 134 -26.83 7.74 -18.73
N LEU A 135 -27.34 8.50 -17.75
CA LEU A 135 -28.05 7.99 -16.57
C LEU A 135 -29.48 8.52 -16.43
N ASP A 136 -30.02 9.25 -17.42
CA ASP A 136 -31.31 9.94 -17.30
C ASP A 136 -32.52 9.01 -17.18
N ASN A 137 -32.40 7.78 -17.67
CA ASN A 137 -33.43 6.76 -17.56
C ASN A 137 -33.42 6.02 -16.20
N LYS A 138 -32.54 6.38 -15.28
CA LYS A 138 -32.39 5.72 -13.97
C LYS A 138 -33.01 6.56 -12.86
N PRO A 139 -33.59 5.94 -11.82
CA PRO A 139 -34.01 6.64 -10.61
C PRO A 139 -32.87 7.45 -9.99
N GLU A 140 -33.18 8.62 -9.44
CA GLU A 140 -32.20 9.56 -8.84
C GLU A 140 -31.28 8.89 -7.81
N GLU A 141 -31.82 8.00 -6.97
CA GLU A 141 -31.01 7.29 -5.97
C GLU A 141 -29.94 6.38 -6.63
N ILE A 142 -30.30 5.71 -7.73
CA ILE A 142 -29.40 4.86 -8.50
C ILE A 142 -28.38 5.71 -9.27
N LYS A 143 -28.84 6.82 -9.88
CA LYS A 143 -27.98 7.79 -10.56
C LYS A 143 -26.89 8.31 -9.63
N ASN A 144 -27.27 8.77 -8.43
CA ASN A 144 -26.34 9.27 -7.41
C ASN A 144 -25.33 8.21 -6.95
N LYS A 145 -25.77 6.96 -6.71
CA LYS A 145 -24.86 5.86 -6.36
C LYS A 145 -23.85 5.54 -7.46
N ILE A 146 -24.28 5.55 -8.73
CA ILE A 146 -23.39 5.31 -9.88
C ILE A 146 -22.37 6.45 -10.00
N ILE A 147 -22.82 7.69 -9.90
CA ILE A 147 -21.94 8.87 -9.99
C ILE A 147 -20.88 8.83 -8.88
N LEU A 148 -21.28 8.58 -7.63
CA LEU A 148 -20.33 8.45 -6.53
C LEU A 148 -19.27 7.37 -6.79
N GLY A 149 -19.69 6.19 -7.26
CA GLY A 149 -18.74 5.13 -7.61
C GLY A 149 -17.78 5.49 -8.74
N ARG A 150 -18.22 6.30 -9.73
CA ARG A 150 -17.35 6.81 -10.80
C ARG A 150 -16.37 7.85 -10.29
N VAL A 151 -16.83 8.80 -9.48
CA VAL A 151 -15.98 9.82 -8.84
C VAL A 151 -14.93 9.14 -7.96
N GLU A 152 -15.33 8.19 -7.11
CA GLU A 152 -14.40 7.41 -6.29
C GLU A 152 -13.36 6.67 -7.15
N LYS A 153 -13.77 6.07 -8.27
CA LYS A 153 -12.85 5.41 -9.19
C LYS A 153 -11.84 6.40 -9.80
N THR A 154 -12.27 7.60 -10.19
CA THR A 154 -11.35 8.64 -10.67
C THR A 154 -10.38 9.07 -9.56
N LEU A 155 -10.89 9.34 -8.35
CA LEU A 155 -10.06 9.76 -7.23
C LEU A 155 -9.03 8.71 -6.81
N LYS A 156 -9.39 7.43 -6.88
CA LYS A 156 -8.45 6.34 -6.63
C LYS A 156 -7.24 6.41 -7.56
N LYS A 157 -7.40 6.81 -8.82
CA LYS A 157 -6.26 6.97 -9.75
C LYS A 157 -5.30 8.08 -9.33
N LEU A 158 -5.78 9.10 -8.64
CA LEU A 158 -4.97 10.21 -8.14
C LEU A 158 -4.22 9.83 -6.85
N SER A 159 -4.62 8.75 -6.17
CA SER A 159 -4.11 8.29 -4.89
C SER A 159 -3.03 7.21 -5.05
N LEU A 160 -1.87 7.41 -4.45
CA LEU A 160 -0.74 6.47 -4.51
C LEU A 160 -1.06 5.13 -3.85
N ILE A 161 -1.62 5.16 -2.63
CA ILE A 161 -1.82 3.93 -1.84
C ILE A 161 -2.89 3.00 -2.46
N ASP A 162 -3.82 3.57 -3.23
CA ASP A 162 -4.87 2.83 -3.94
C ASP A 162 -4.38 2.18 -5.25
N GLN A 163 -3.17 2.51 -5.71
CA GLN A 163 -2.65 1.93 -6.94
C GLN A 163 -2.27 0.46 -6.77
N PRO A 164 -2.51 -0.38 -7.78
CA PRO A 164 -1.86 -1.67 -7.89
C PRO A 164 -0.33 -1.50 -7.90
N PHE A 165 0.37 -2.36 -7.18
CA PHE A 165 1.82 -2.31 -7.12
C PHE A 165 2.44 -2.78 -8.45
N ILE A 166 3.31 -1.98 -9.04
CA ILE A 166 3.87 -2.24 -10.38
C ILE A 166 4.64 -3.56 -10.52
N ARG A 167 5.17 -4.12 -9.42
CA ARG A 167 5.85 -5.43 -9.45
C ARG A 167 4.94 -6.60 -9.10
N ASP A 168 3.82 -6.34 -8.45
CA ASP A 168 2.79 -7.34 -8.14
C ASP A 168 1.40 -6.68 -8.18
N PRO A 169 0.73 -6.67 -9.34
CA PRO A 169 -0.57 -6.02 -9.49
C PRO A 169 -1.71 -6.65 -8.68
N ASN A 170 -1.46 -7.80 -8.03
CA ASN A 170 -2.46 -8.45 -7.16
C ASN A 170 -2.60 -7.75 -5.81
N ILE A 171 -1.66 -6.87 -5.46
CA ILE A 171 -1.73 -6.07 -4.24
C ILE A 171 -1.67 -4.59 -4.53
N THR A 172 -2.21 -3.80 -3.61
CA THR A 172 -2.06 -2.35 -3.64
C THR A 172 -0.75 -1.90 -2.99
N VAL A 173 -0.38 -0.65 -3.23
CA VAL A 173 0.74 0.00 -2.51
C VAL A 173 0.45 0.06 -1.00
N GLU A 174 -0.81 0.27 -0.60
CA GLU A 174 -1.21 0.21 0.82
C GLU A 174 -0.90 -1.15 1.45
N GLU A 175 -1.28 -2.24 0.78
CA GLU A 175 -1.06 -3.60 1.25
C GLU A 175 0.43 -3.91 1.35
N LEU A 176 1.23 -3.49 0.36
CA LEU A 176 2.69 -3.59 0.40
C LEU A 176 3.27 -2.87 1.64
N VAL A 177 2.81 -1.66 1.94
CA VAL A 177 3.26 -0.91 3.13
C VAL A 177 2.84 -1.63 4.41
N LYS A 178 1.59 -2.10 4.51
CA LYS A 178 1.08 -2.82 5.68
C LYS A 178 1.80 -4.14 5.92
N GLU A 179 2.22 -4.84 4.87
CA GLU A 179 3.08 -6.02 4.98
C GLU A 179 4.42 -5.69 5.62
N LYS A 180 5.06 -4.60 5.20
CA LYS A 180 6.32 -4.15 5.81
C LYS A 180 6.12 -3.66 7.25
N ILE A 181 5.00 -3.03 7.57
CA ILE A 181 4.61 -2.71 8.96
C ILE A 181 4.48 -3.98 9.80
N SER A 182 3.87 -5.04 9.26
CA SER A 182 3.75 -6.33 9.95
C SER A 182 5.12 -7.00 10.15
N LEU A 183 6.00 -6.92 9.16
CA LEU A 183 7.34 -7.48 9.19
C LEU A 183 8.25 -6.78 10.21
N PHE A 184 8.22 -5.44 10.25
CA PHE A 184 9.09 -4.66 11.14
C PHE A 184 8.49 -4.45 12.52
N GLY A 185 7.16 -4.52 12.66
CA GLY A 185 6.47 -4.19 13.90
C GLY A 185 6.40 -2.70 14.20
N GLU A 186 6.82 -1.86 13.25
CA GLU A 186 6.82 -0.39 13.31
C GLU A 186 5.87 0.19 12.28
N ASN A 187 5.32 1.36 12.57
CA ASN A 187 4.59 2.17 11.62
C ASN A 187 5.49 2.59 10.45
N ILE A 188 4.93 2.62 9.24
CA ILE A 188 5.59 3.12 8.04
C ILE A 188 4.63 4.08 7.35
N LYS A 189 5.10 5.28 7.00
CA LYS A 189 4.29 6.31 6.35
C LYS A 189 5.00 6.87 5.13
N ILE A 190 4.32 6.88 4.00
CA ILE A 190 4.73 7.71 2.86
C ILE A 190 4.35 9.14 3.23
N LYS A 191 5.34 10.01 3.39
CA LYS A 191 5.13 11.35 3.96
C LYS A 191 4.80 12.40 2.90
N ARG A 192 5.56 12.37 1.81
CA ARG A 192 5.43 13.27 0.66
C ARG A 192 6.24 12.73 -0.50
N PHE A 193 5.86 13.13 -1.70
CA PHE A 193 6.65 12.93 -2.89
C PHE A 193 6.53 14.11 -3.83
N THR A 194 7.45 14.19 -4.78
CA THR A 194 7.32 15.02 -5.96
C THR A 194 7.78 14.23 -7.17
N ARG A 195 7.18 14.54 -8.32
CA ARG A 195 7.45 13.91 -9.60
C ARG A 195 7.63 14.99 -10.65
N TYR A 196 8.76 14.96 -11.33
CA TYR A 196 9.11 15.84 -12.43
C TYR A 196 9.06 15.05 -13.73
N ILE A 197 8.55 15.69 -14.78
CA ILE A 197 8.65 15.21 -16.15
C ILE A 197 9.31 16.32 -16.97
N LEU A 198 10.22 15.95 -17.87
CA LEU A 198 10.84 16.90 -18.79
C LEU A 198 9.78 17.49 -19.74
N GLY A 199 9.66 18.82 -19.74
CA GLY A 199 8.87 19.58 -20.72
C GLY A 199 7.38 19.68 -20.42
N THR A 200 6.95 19.40 -19.19
CA THR A 200 5.57 19.58 -18.69
C THR A 200 5.46 20.76 -17.76
#